data_AF-A0A8C8ZX54-F1
#
_entry.id   AF-A0A8C8ZX54-F1
#
_cell.length_a   1.000
_cell.length_b   1.000
_cell.length_c   1.000
_cell.angle_alpha   90.00
_cell.angle_beta   90.00
_cell.angle_gamma   90.00
#
_symmetry.space_group_name_H-M   'P 1'
#
loop_
_entity.id
_entity.type
_entity.pdbx_description
1 polymer ?
#
loop_
_entity_poly.entity_id
_entity_poly.type
_entity_poly.pdbx_seq_one_letter_code
_entity_poly.pdbx_strand_id
1 'polypeptide(L)'
;MAYPGYGGGFGNFSSQMPGMPIQMGQPMPGTVPDMLSGGYSGYPTYSASYSSDADPIWTYFTAVAGQDGEVDAEELQRCLTQSGISETYSPFSLETCRIMIAMLDRDYTGKMGFNEFKELWAALSAWKQNFMTIDEDRSGTVERHELSQAIAVMGYRLSPQTLTAIVKRYSKNGRIFFDDYVACCVKLRALTDFFKRRDHLQQGFVNFIYDDFLQGTMAI
;
A
#
# COMPACT_ATOMS: atom_id res chain seq x y z
N MET A 1 32.91 25.58 24.73
CA MET A 1 31.69 25.32 25.52
C MET A 1 30.96 26.63 25.71
N ALA A 2 29.62 26.61 25.61
CA ALA A 2 28.62 27.67 25.88
C ALA A 2 27.84 28.16 24.63
N TYR A 3 26.51 28.10 24.77
CA TYR A 3 25.45 28.67 23.90
C TYR A 3 25.47 30.21 23.87
N PRO A 4 24.66 30.84 23.01
CA PRO A 4 23.49 31.56 23.58
C PRO A 4 22.22 31.53 22.71
N GLY A 5 21.06 31.50 23.37
CA GLY A 5 19.76 31.83 22.78
C GLY A 5 19.43 33.32 22.86
N TYR A 6 18.31 33.74 22.26
CA TYR A 6 17.57 34.95 22.65
C TYR A 6 16.16 34.94 22.03
N GLY A 7 15.16 35.31 22.83
CA GLY A 7 13.79 35.57 22.39
C GLY A 7 13.57 36.99 21.89
N GLY A 8 12.37 37.26 21.36
CA GLY A 8 11.90 38.60 21.01
C GLY A 8 10.46 38.55 20.46
N GLY A 9 9.55 39.32 21.08
CA GLY A 9 8.13 39.39 20.72
C GLY A 9 7.72 40.66 19.98
N PHE A 10 6.44 40.67 19.62
CA PHE A 10 5.54 41.77 19.21
C PHE A 10 5.75 42.48 17.85
N GLY A 11 4.65 42.55 17.09
CA GLY A 11 4.52 43.40 15.90
C GLY A 11 3.20 43.19 15.14
N ASN A 12 2.16 43.91 15.55
CA ASN A 12 0.81 43.94 15.01
C ASN A 12 0.77 44.76 13.69
N PHE A 13 0.14 44.25 12.62
CA PHE A 13 -0.32 45.09 11.51
C PHE A 13 -1.72 44.68 11.03
N SER A 14 -2.60 45.66 11.15
CA SER A 14 -4.00 45.75 10.78
C SER A 14 -4.23 45.82 9.26
N SER A 15 -5.26 45.13 8.78
CA SER A 15 -6.08 45.61 7.65
C SER A 15 -7.54 45.16 7.83
N GLN A 16 -8.43 46.14 7.74
CA GLN A 16 -9.88 46.06 7.94
C GLN A 16 -10.62 45.97 6.60
N MET A 17 -11.70 45.17 6.61
CA MET A 17 -13.03 45.38 5.96
C MET A 17 -13.16 45.28 4.42
N PRO A 18 -14.38 45.07 3.84
CA PRO A 18 -15.72 44.89 4.44
C PRO A 18 -16.53 43.67 3.91
N GLY A 19 -17.62 43.31 4.62
CA GLY A 19 -18.58 42.27 4.24
C GLY A 19 -19.89 42.76 3.58
N MET A 20 -20.77 41.78 3.28
CA MET A 20 -22.25 41.78 3.10
C MET A 20 -22.67 40.94 1.86
N PRO A 21 -23.89 40.35 1.81
CA PRO A 21 -24.65 39.65 2.85
C PRO A 21 -25.22 38.27 2.40
N ILE A 22 -25.77 37.52 3.36
CA ILE A 22 -26.62 36.33 3.18
C ILE A 22 -27.97 36.71 2.56
N GLN A 23 -28.54 35.83 1.71
CA GLN A 23 -29.98 35.83 1.44
C GLN A 23 -30.55 34.40 1.46
N MET A 24 -31.40 34.14 2.46
CA MET A 24 -32.34 33.01 2.53
C MET A 24 -33.50 33.26 1.55
N GLY A 25 -33.95 32.20 0.87
CA GLY A 25 -35.22 32.18 0.12
C GLY A 25 -35.90 30.82 0.26
N GLN A 26 -37.10 30.82 0.86
CA GLN A 26 -37.98 29.68 1.10
C GLN A 26 -38.87 29.32 -0.13
N PRO A 27 -39.61 28.19 -0.12
CA PRO A 27 -40.04 27.42 -1.30
C PRO A 27 -41.49 27.71 -1.74
N MET A 28 -41.87 27.34 -2.99
CA MET A 28 -43.26 27.12 -3.48
C MET A 28 -43.26 26.77 -5.01
N PRO A 29 -44.35 26.30 -5.65
CA PRO A 29 -44.78 24.91 -5.81
C PRO A 29 -44.78 24.45 -7.29
N GLY A 30 -45.18 23.20 -7.54
CA GLY A 30 -44.86 22.44 -8.75
C GLY A 30 -45.46 22.85 -10.10
N THR A 31 -45.02 22.15 -11.14
CA THR A 31 -45.81 21.57 -12.24
C THR A 31 -44.86 20.87 -13.19
N VAL A 32 -45.13 19.59 -13.48
CA VAL A 32 -44.46 18.81 -14.53
C VAL A 32 -44.95 19.29 -15.90
N PRO A 33 -44.07 19.31 -16.91
CA PRO A 33 -44.44 18.69 -18.16
C PRO A 33 -43.38 17.71 -18.68
N ASP A 34 -43.91 16.59 -19.12
CA ASP A 34 -43.32 15.50 -19.88
C ASP A 34 -42.77 16.00 -21.23
N MET A 35 -41.47 15.83 -21.50
CA MET A 35 -40.88 15.78 -22.86
C MET A 35 -39.56 14.98 -22.88
N LEU A 36 -39.68 13.74 -23.32
CA LEU A 36 -38.83 12.98 -24.24
C LEU A 36 -37.40 13.47 -24.55
N SER A 37 -36.46 12.52 -24.37
CA SER A 37 -35.33 12.17 -25.26
C SER A 37 -33.94 12.27 -24.63
N GLY A 38 -33.16 11.17 -24.73
CA GLY A 38 -31.71 11.18 -24.58
C GLY A 38 -31.17 10.33 -23.43
N GLY A 39 -31.34 9.01 -23.49
CA GLY A 39 -30.68 8.08 -22.56
C GLY A 39 -29.17 8.06 -22.76
N TYR A 40 -28.44 8.77 -21.90
CA TYR A 40 -27.03 8.53 -21.63
C TYR A 40 -26.90 7.78 -20.29
N SER A 41 -26.17 6.66 -20.32
CA SER A 41 -25.91 5.75 -19.20
C SER A 41 -25.49 6.46 -17.92
N GLY A 42 -26.30 6.31 -16.88
CA GLY A 42 -25.96 6.68 -15.52
C GLY A 42 -24.94 5.71 -14.91
N TYR A 43 -24.00 6.26 -14.17
CA TYR A 43 -23.17 5.51 -13.23
C TYR A 43 -24.05 4.97 -12.09
N PRO A 44 -23.95 3.70 -11.70
CA PRO A 44 -24.67 3.21 -10.53
C PRO A 44 -24.01 3.77 -9.27
N THR A 45 -24.80 4.44 -8.44
CA THR A 45 -24.53 4.63 -7.02
C THR A 45 -24.57 3.25 -6.35
N TYR A 46 -23.41 2.70 -6.00
CA TYR A 46 -23.31 1.45 -5.25
C TYR A 46 -23.41 1.71 -3.74
N SER A 47 -24.64 1.73 -3.22
CA SER A 47 -24.90 1.31 -1.85
C SER A 47 -25.15 -0.20 -1.87
N ALA A 48 -24.08 -0.99 -1.83
CA ALA A 48 -24.17 -2.43 -1.69
C ALA A 48 -23.51 -2.82 -0.37
N SER A 49 -24.34 -3.21 0.59
CA SER A 49 -23.96 -4.08 1.69
C SER A 49 -23.43 -5.40 1.07
N TYR A 50 -22.11 -5.54 1.02
CA TYR A 50 -21.45 -6.74 0.48
C TYR A 50 -21.49 -7.87 1.50
N SER A 51 -22.14 -8.97 1.14
CA SER A 51 -22.06 -10.24 1.87
C SER A 51 -20.68 -10.85 1.65
N SER A 52 -19.87 -10.92 2.70
CA SER A 52 -18.50 -11.45 2.71
C SER A 52 -18.41 -12.97 2.47
N ASP A 53 -19.51 -13.72 2.59
CA ASP A 53 -19.55 -15.19 2.56
C ASP A 53 -19.35 -15.86 1.19
N ALA A 54 -19.22 -15.11 0.08
CA ALA A 54 -19.13 -15.69 -1.27
C ALA A 54 -17.72 -15.70 -1.89
N ASP A 55 -16.71 -15.15 -1.21
CA ASP A 55 -15.34 -15.10 -1.74
C ASP A 55 -14.55 -16.33 -1.27
N PRO A 56 -13.95 -17.16 -2.14
CA PRO A 56 -13.11 -18.28 -1.70
C PRO A 56 -11.94 -17.83 -0.80
N ILE A 57 -11.52 -16.56 -0.88
CA ILE A 57 -10.53 -15.94 -0.01
C ILE A 57 -11.06 -15.73 1.42
N TRP A 58 -12.37 -15.52 1.58
CA TRP A 58 -13.03 -15.37 2.89
C TRP A 58 -12.88 -16.62 3.76
N THR A 59 -12.94 -17.81 3.16
CA THR A 59 -12.71 -19.07 3.88
C THR A 59 -11.31 -19.15 4.47
N TYR A 60 -10.30 -18.71 3.70
CA TYR A 60 -8.92 -18.67 4.21
C TYR A 60 -8.76 -17.62 5.30
N PHE A 61 -9.33 -16.43 5.11
CA PHE A 61 -9.32 -15.35 6.10
C PHE A 61 -9.97 -15.77 7.42
N THR A 62 -11.20 -16.28 7.40
CA THR A 62 -11.94 -16.70 8.60
C THR A 62 -11.33 -17.91 9.30
N ALA A 63 -10.56 -18.74 8.60
CA ALA A 63 -9.81 -19.84 9.21
C ALA A 63 -8.62 -19.36 10.05
N VAL A 64 -8.12 -18.15 9.80
CA VAL A 64 -6.94 -17.61 10.50
C VAL A 64 -7.21 -16.36 11.33
N ALA A 65 -8.29 -15.63 11.05
CA ALA A 65 -8.63 -14.41 11.78
C ALA A 65 -8.93 -14.70 13.25
N GLY A 66 -8.46 -13.81 14.10
CA GLY A 66 -8.72 -13.83 15.53
C GLY A 66 -10.18 -13.55 15.88
N GLN A 67 -10.50 -13.60 17.18
CA GLN A 67 -11.84 -13.28 17.68
C GLN A 67 -12.26 -11.82 17.43
N ASP A 68 -11.29 -10.95 17.17
CA ASP A 68 -11.45 -9.56 16.79
C ASP A 68 -11.77 -9.35 15.30
N GLY A 69 -11.71 -10.42 14.49
CA GLY A 69 -11.99 -10.35 13.06
C GLY A 69 -10.85 -9.74 12.24
N GLU A 70 -9.64 -9.72 12.80
CA GLU A 70 -8.41 -9.27 12.14
C GLU A 70 -7.36 -10.39 12.13
N VAL A 71 -6.30 -10.21 11.34
CA VAL A 71 -5.22 -11.17 11.17
C VAL A 71 -3.89 -10.56 11.60
N ASP A 72 -3.21 -11.18 12.56
CA ASP A 72 -1.85 -10.83 12.95
C ASP A 72 -0.77 -11.50 12.09
N ALA A 73 0.51 -11.18 12.35
CA ALA A 73 1.62 -11.71 11.56
C ALA A 73 1.79 -13.24 11.66
N GLU A 74 1.47 -13.84 12.81
CA GLU A 74 1.56 -15.29 13.00
C GLU A 74 0.40 -16.00 12.30
N GLU A 75 -0.80 -15.44 12.42
CA GLU A 75 -2.01 -15.90 11.74
C GLU A 75 -1.85 -15.82 10.22
N LEU A 76 -1.29 -14.72 9.71
CA LEU A 76 -0.95 -14.54 8.30
C LEU A 76 0.07 -15.59 7.85
N GLN A 77 1.13 -15.84 8.62
CA GLN A 77 2.15 -16.84 8.29
C GLN A 77 1.52 -18.25 8.14
N ARG A 78 0.65 -18.62 9.08
CA ARG A 78 -0.08 -19.90 9.02
C ARG A 78 -0.97 -19.96 7.79
N CYS A 79 -1.70 -18.88 7.50
CA CYS A 79 -2.56 -18.78 6.31
C CYS A 79 -1.80 -18.98 5.01
N LEU A 80 -0.68 -18.26 4.85
CA LEU A 80 0.14 -18.32 3.64
C LEU A 80 0.77 -19.71 3.46
N THR A 81 1.12 -20.36 4.57
CA THR A 81 1.63 -21.73 4.56
C THR A 81 0.54 -22.73 4.16
N GLN A 82 -0.65 -22.64 4.75
CA GLN A 82 -1.77 -23.56 4.49
C GLN A 82 -2.38 -23.40 3.09
N SER A 83 -2.43 -22.15 2.61
CA SER A 83 -2.94 -21.86 1.27
C SER A 83 -2.03 -22.37 0.15
N GLY A 84 -0.81 -22.78 0.50
CA GLY A 84 0.14 -23.32 -0.45
C GLY A 84 0.65 -22.28 -1.42
N ILE A 85 0.52 -20.96 -1.18
CA ILE A 85 1.03 -19.97 -2.12
C ILE A 85 2.55 -20.10 -2.33
N SER A 86 3.27 -20.55 -1.30
CA SER A 86 4.69 -20.89 -1.36
C SER A 86 4.96 -22.22 -2.09
N GLU A 87 3.99 -23.12 -2.24
CA GLU A 87 4.08 -24.48 -2.81
C GLU A 87 5.39 -25.21 -2.48
N THR A 88 6.38 -25.10 -3.37
CA THR A 88 7.71 -25.74 -3.34
C THR A 88 8.80 -24.89 -2.70
N TYR A 89 8.54 -23.61 -2.47
CA TYR A 89 9.46 -22.64 -1.89
C TYR A 89 9.39 -22.62 -0.37
N SER A 90 10.46 -22.15 0.27
CA SER A 90 10.53 -22.01 1.72
C SER A 90 9.39 -21.14 2.27
N PRO A 91 8.80 -21.52 3.42
CA PRO A 91 7.71 -20.76 4.02
C PRO A 91 8.15 -19.32 4.33
N PHE A 92 7.19 -18.39 4.30
CA PHE A 92 7.45 -16.99 4.63
C PHE A 92 7.98 -16.85 6.05
N SER A 93 8.98 -15.99 6.22
CA SER A 93 9.45 -15.63 7.55
C SER A 93 8.39 -14.76 8.27
N LEU A 94 8.40 -14.77 9.60
CA LEU A 94 7.52 -13.92 10.39
C LEU A 94 7.78 -12.43 10.10
N GLU A 95 9.03 -12.08 9.82
CA GLU A 95 9.40 -10.72 9.43
C GLU A 95 8.74 -10.31 8.10
N THR A 96 8.74 -11.21 7.11
CA THR A 96 8.03 -10.97 5.85
C THR A 96 6.52 -10.78 6.08
N CYS A 97 5.93 -11.55 6.99
CA CYS A 97 4.51 -11.38 7.33
C CYS A 97 4.23 -10.03 8.00
N ARG A 98 5.11 -9.54 8.87
CA ARG A 98 4.99 -8.20 9.49
C ARG A 98 5.04 -7.08 8.47
N ILE A 99 6.00 -7.12 7.54
CA ILE A 99 6.10 -6.08 6.50
C ILE A 99 4.92 -6.14 5.51
N MET A 100 4.35 -7.33 5.26
CA MET A 100 3.13 -7.47 4.45
C MET A 100 1.93 -6.78 5.11
N ILE A 101 1.79 -6.94 6.42
CA ILE A 101 0.76 -6.24 7.21
C ILE A 101 1.01 -4.75 7.17
N ALA A 102 2.22 -4.30 7.54
CA ALA A 102 2.56 -2.88 7.56
C ALA A 102 2.40 -2.15 6.21
N MET A 103 2.54 -2.86 5.09
CA MET A 103 2.30 -2.30 3.75
C MET A 103 0.84 -1.89 3.53
N LEU A 104 -0.10 -2.62 4.12
CA LEU A 104 -1.54 -2.47 3.86
C LEU A 104 -2.32 -1.95 5.06
N ASP A 105 -1.72 -1.98 6.25
CA ASP A 105 -2.22 -1.42 7.50
C ASP A 105 -2.32 0.11 7.37
N ARG A 106 -3.50 0.59 6.98
CA ARG A 106 -3.77 2.02 6.76
C ARG A 106 -4.13 2.75 8.05
N ASP A 107 -4.57 2.01 9.07
CA ASP A 107 -5.04 2.54 10.34
C ASP A 107 -4.03 2.36 11.49
N TYR A 108 -2.86 1.77 11.19
CA TYR A 108 -1.75 1.54 12.12
C TYR A 108 -2.15 0.67 13.31
N THR A 109 -3.07 -0.28 13.08
CA THR A 109 -3.52 -1.23 14.09
C THR A 109 -2.48 -2.33 14.35
N GLY A 110 -1.55 -2.52 13.42
CA GLY A 110 -0.58 -3.62 13.41
C GLY A 110 -1.21 -4.97 13.02
N LYS A 111 -2.45 -4.95 12.55
CA LYS A 111 -3.24 -6.12 12.15
C LYS A 111 -3.87 -5.87 10.79
N MET A 112 -4.44 -6.91 10.21
CA MET A 112 -4.99 -6.87 8.85
C MET A 112 -6.46 -7.26 8.84
N GLY A 113 -7.31 -6.35 8.37
CA GLY A 113 -8.72 -6.64 8.11
C GLY A 113 -8.94 -7.38 6.79
N PHE A 114 -10.16 -7.84 6.52
CA PHE A 114 -10.46 -8.64 5.31
C PHE A 114 -10.19 -7.90 4.00
N ASN A 115 -10.52 -6.60 3.92
CA ASN A 115 -10.29 -5.81 2.70
C ASN A 115 -8.80 -5.70 2.38
N GLU A 116 -7.97 -5.48 3.40
CA GLU A 116 -6.51 -5.43 3.27
C GLU A 116 -5.96 -6.80 2.92
N PHE A 117 -6.48 -7.86 3.55
CA PHE A 117 -6.11 -9.24 3.22
C PHE A 117 -6.38 -9.59 1.76
N LYS A 118 -7.52 -9.16 1.21
CA LYS A 118 -7.85 -9.36 -0.21
C LYS A 118 -6.88 -8.62 -1.14
N GLU A 119 -6.50 -7.38 -0.78
CA GLU A 119 -5.48 -6.63 -1.52
C GLU A 119 -4.11 -7.31 -1.45
N LEU A 120 -3.72 -7.84 -0.28
CA LEU A 120 -2.49 -8.60 -0.09
C LEU A 120 -2.48 -9.85 -0.97
N TRP A 121 -3.57 -10.61 -0.95
CA TRP A 121 -3.70 -11.86 -1.69
C TRP A 121 -3.53 -11.66 -3.20
N ALA A 122 -4.14 -10.61 -3.74
CA ALA A 122 -4.00 -10.24 -5.15
C ALA A 122 -2.54 -9.83 -5.47
N ALA A 123 -1.90 -9.06 -4.59
CA ALA A 123 -0.51 -8.65 -4.75
C ALA A 123 0.46 -9.84 -4.74
N LEU A 124 0.31 -10.75 -3.77
CA LEU A 124 1.12 -11.96 -3.65
C LEU A 124 0.96 -12.86 -4.88
N SER A 125 -0.26 -13.00 -5.40
CA SER A 125 -0.52 -13.76 -6.62
C SER A 125 0.22 -13.17 -7.84
N ALA A 126 0.18 -11.84 -7.99
CA ALA A 126 0.89 -11.15 -9.06
C ALA A 126 2.43 -11.28 -8.93
N TRP A 127 2.97 -11.14 -7.71
CA TRP A 127 4.41 -11.31 -7.47
C TRP A 127 4.85 -12.75 -7.67
N LYS A 128 4.04 -13.74 -7.28
CA LYS A 128 4.31 -15.16 -7.58
C LYS A 128 4.36 -15.40 -9.08
N GLN A 129 3.40 -14.91 -9.85
CA GLN A 129 3.41 -15.04 -11.31
C GLN A 129 4.63 -14.37 -11.94
N ASN A 130 5.03 -13.19 -11.44
CA ASN A 130 6.23 -12.50 -11.89
C ASN A 130 7.49 -13.33 -11.57
N PHE A 131 7.59 -13.85 -10.35
CA PHE A 131 8.70 -14.71 -9.92
C PHE A 131 8.82 -15.94 -10.83
N MET A 132 7.72 -16.65 -11.09
CA MET A 132 7.72 -17.84 -11.95
C MET A 132 8.06 -17.55 -13.42
N THR A 133 7.81 -16.33 -13.87
CA THR A 133 8.16 -15.91 -15.25
C THR A 133 9.67 -15.67 -15.38
N ILE A 134 10.34 -15.35 -14.27
CA ILE A 134 11.71 -14.86 -14.26
C ILE A 134 12.68 -15.93 -13.74
N ASP A 135 12.23 -16.80 -12.83
CA ASP A 135 12.90 -18.03 -12.41
C ASP A 135 12.81 -19.08 -13.54
N GLU A 136 13.40 -18.79 -14.71
CA GLU A 136 13.32 -19.62 -15.91
C GLU A 136 13.90 -21.03 -15.67
N ASP A 137 14.93 -21.12 -14.84
CA ASP A 137 15.59 -22.37 -14.47
C ASP A 137 14.87 -23.13 -13.34
N ARG A 138 13.81 -22.53 -12.76
CA ARG A 138 13.06 -23.05 -11.61
C ARG A 138 13.97 -23.39 -10.44
N SER A 139 15.05 -22.64 -10.26
CA SER A 139 15.97 -22.78 -9.13
C SER A 139 15.29 -22.43 -7.80
N GLY A 140 14.17 -21.71 -7.84
CA GLY A 140 13.54 -21.13 -6.67
C GLY A 140 14.31 -19.97 -6.07
N THR A 141 15.19 -19.37 -6.89
CA THR A 141 15.97 -18.20 -6.53
C THR A 141 16.01 -17.21 -7.67
N VAL A 142 16.19 -15.94 -7.35
CA VAL A 142 16.34 -14.86 -8.30
C VAL A 142 17.75 -14.29 -8.22
N GLU A 143 18.41 -14.23 -9.37
CA GLU A 143 19.70 -13.59 -9.56
C GLU A 143 19.54 -12.08 -9.88
N ARG A 144 20.65 -11.35 -9.92
CA ARG A 144 20.64 -9.89 -10.14
C ARG A 144 19.97 -9.48 -11.45
N HIS A 145 20.23 -10.21 -12.53
CA HIS A 145 19.75 -9.86 -13.87
C HIS A 145 18.24 -10.11 -13.99
N GLU A 146 17.76 -11.20 -13.40
CA GLU A 146 16.36 -11.56 -13.19
C GLU A 146 15.62 -10.52 -12.34
N LEU A 147 16.18 -10.11 -11.20
CA LEU A 147 15.57 -9.09 -10.35
C LEU A 147 15.39 -7.75 -11.11
N SER A 148 16.37 -7.40 -11.95
CA SER A 148 16.29 -6.19 -12.78
C SER A 148 15.08 -6.24 -13.73
N GLN A 149 14.82 -7.40 -14.33
CA GLN A 149 13.68 -7.61 -15.21
C GLN A 149 12.37 -7.58 -14.42
N ALA A 150 12.34 -8.23 -13.24
CA ALA A 150 11.17 -8.24 -12.35
C ALA A 150 10.71 -6.84 -12.00
N ILE A 151 11.64 -6.02 -11.52
CA ILE A 151 11.39 -4.64 -11.09
C ILE A 151 10.90 -3.78 -12.27
N ALA A 152 11.45 -4.00 -13.47
CA ALA A 152 11.01 -3.29 -14.68
C ALA A 152 9.59 -3.69 -15.09
N VAL A 153 9.24 -4.99 -15.06
CA VAL A 153 7.89 -5.49 -15.36
C VAL A 153 6.85 -4.97 -14.35
N MET A 154 7.25 -4.84 -13.09
CA MET A 154 6.42 -4.21 -12.05
C MET A 154 6.27 -2.67 -12.24
N GLY A 155 6.92 -2.08 -13.24
CA GLY A 155 6.79 -0.66 -13.58
C GLY A 155 7.72 0.27 -12.81
N TYR A 156 8.70 -0.26 -12.07
CA TYR A 156 9.65 0.56 -11.33
C TYR A 156 10.89 0.90 -12.16
N ARG A 157 11.29 2.18 -12.13
CA ARG A 157 12.48 2.68 -12.81
C ARG A 157 13.58 3.00 -11.80
N LEU A 158 14.39 2.00 -11.47
CA LEU A 158 15.47 2.15 -10.49
C LEU A 158 16.81 2.44 -11.17
N SER A 159 17.66 3.21 -10.48
CA SER A 159 19.06 3.36 -10.90
C SER A 159 19.84 2.04 -10.70
N PRO A 160 20.91 1.79 -11.48
CA PRO A 160 21.78 0.62 -11.26
C PRO A 160 22.37 0.56 -9.84
N GLN A 161 22.60 1.72 -9.21
CA GLN A 161 23.13 1.82 -7.85
C GLN A 161 22.08 1.34 -6.83
N THR A 162 20.84 1.80 -6.96
CA THR A 162 19.71 1.36 -6.13
C THR A 162 19.47 -0.15 -6.27
N LEU A 163 19.45 -0.66 -7.50
CA LEU A 163 19.31 -2.10 -7.74
C LEU A 163 20.42 -2.90 -7.07
N THR A 164 21.66 -2.42 -7.13
CA THR A 164 22.80 -3.08 -6.49
C THR A 164 22.66 -3.10 -4.96
N ALA A 165 22.14 -2.03 -4.36
CA ALA A 165 21.87 -1.98 -2.92
C ALA A 165 20.78 -2.99 -2.53
N ILE A 166 19.70 -3.10 -3.32
CA ILE A 166 18.62 -4.07 -3.11
C ILE A 166 19.17 -5.50 -3.18
N VAL A 167 19.91 -5.84 -4.23
CA VAL A 167 20.49 -7.19 -4.36
C VAL A 167 21.40 -7.52 -3.18
N LYS A 168 22.27 -6.59 -2.75
CA LYS A 168 23.12 -6.81 -1.58
C LYS A 168 22.34 -7.00 -0.28
N ARG A 169 21.15 -6.39 -0.16
CA ARG A 169 20.32 -6.45 1.05
C ARG A 169 19.54 -7.76 1.17
N TYR A 170 19.10 -8.33 0.05
CA TYR A 170 18.21 -9.49 0.01
C TYR A 170 18.86 -10.77 -0.52
N SER A 171 20.02 -10.69 -1.18
CA SER A 171 20.72 -11.89 -1.67
C SER A 171 21.49 -12.61 -0.57
N LYS A 172 21.46 -13.93 -0.63
CA LYS A 172 22.28 -14.85 0.15
C LYS A 172 23.10 -15.64 -0.87
N ASN A 173 24.42 -15.49 -0.84
CA ASN A 173 25.34 -16.09 -1.82
C ASN A 173 25.02 -15.74 -3.29
N GLY A 174 24.55 -14.52 -3.55
CA GLY A 174 24.22 -14.02 -4.90
C GLY A 174 22.83 -14.44 -5.41
N ARG A 175 22.06 -15.17 -4.59
CA ARG A 175 20.71 -15.66 -4.90
C ARG A 175 19.69 -15.07 -3.93
N ILE A 176 18.53 -14.65 -4.43
CA ILE A 176 17.43 -14.11 -3.63
C ILE A 176 16.34 -15.18 -3.58
N PHE A 177 16.02 -15.68 -2.38
CA PHE A 177 14.97 -16.68 -2.22
C PHE A 177 13.58 -16.04 -2.36
N PHE A 178 12.56 -16.84 -2.62
CA PHE A 178 11.18 -16.35 -2.79
C PHE A 178 10.71 -15.46 -1.64
N ASP A 179 10.96 -15.85 -0.37
CA ASP A 179 10.63 -15.04 0.81
C ASP A 179 11.30 -13.65 0.77
N ASP A 180 12.61 -13.60 0.50
CA ASP A 180 13.38 -12.36 0.39
C ASP A 180 12.94 -11.50 -0.82
N TYR A 181 12.55 -12.14 -1.93
CA TYR A 181 12.02 -11.47 -3.12
C TYR A 181 10.66 -10.80 -2.81
N VAL A 182 9.74 -11.53 -2.17
CA VAL A 182 8.45 -10.98 -1.77
C VAL A 182 8.64 -9.85 -0.76
N ALA A 183 9.51 -10.02 0.24
CA ALA A 183 9.86 -8.98 1.19
C ALA A 183 10.37 -7.70 0.49
N CYS A 184 11.23 -7.87 -0.51
CA CYS A 184 11.70 -6.77 -1.34
C CYS A 184 10.55 -6.07 -2.08
N CYS A 185 9.66 -6.84 -2.73
CA CYS A 185 8.53 -6.28 -3.49
C CYS A 185 7.55 -5.51 -2.61
N VAL A 186 7.23 -6.06 -1.43
CA VAL A 186 6.38 -5.42 -0.41
C VAL A 186 6.98 -4.09 0.01
N LYS A 187 8.25 -4.10 0.45
CA LYS A 187 8.92 -2.88 0.93
C LYS A 187 9.05 -1.82 -0.16
N LEU A 188 9.35 -2.25 -1.38
CA LEU A 188 9.49 -1.36 -2.53
C LEU A 188 8.14 -0.72 -2.91
N ARG A 189 7.04 -1.49 -2.91
CA ARG A 189 5.68 -0.97 -3.11
C ARG A 189 5.31 0.04 -2.03
N ALA A 190 5.45 -0.34 -0.76
CA ALA A 190 5.08 0.50 0.37
C ALA A 190 5.84 1.84 0.38
N LEU A 191 7.16 1.83 0.18
CA LEU A 191 7.96 3.05 0.11
C LEU A 191 7.66 3.88 -1.14
N THR A 192 7.34 3.25 -2.27
CA THR A 192 6.93 3.97 -3.49
C THR A 192 5.59 4.67 -3.29
N ASP A 193 4.62 4.00 -2.67
CA ASP A 193 3.31 4.58 -2.36
C ASP A 193 3.44 5.71 -1.34
N PHE A 194 4.27 5.53 -0.31
CA PHE A 194 4.61 6.57 0.66
C PHE A 194 5.22 7.82 0.00
N PHE A 195 6.14 7.62 -0.95
CA PHE A 195 6.75 8.69 -1.74
C PHE A 195 5.73 9.39 -2.64
N LYS A 196 4.96 8.61 -3.43
CA LYS A 196 3.96 9.14 -4.38
C LYS A 196 2.87 9.96 -3.70
N ARG A 197 2.45 9.58 -2.49
CA ARG A 197 1.47 10.35 -1.70
C ARG A 197 1.94 11.77 -1.37
N ARG A 198 3.26 12.01 -1.33
CA ARG A 198 3.87 13.31 -1.02
C ARG A 198 4.42 14.02 -2.26
N ASP A 199 4.67 13.31 -3.35
CA ASP A 199 5.02 13.87 -4.65
C ASP A 199 3.77 14.37 -5.40
N HIS A 200 3.07 15.35 -4.83
CA HIS A 200 1.84 15.90 -5.42
C HIS A 200 2.05 16.48 -6.82
N LEU A 201 3.27 16.91 -7.14
CA LEU A 201 3.65 17.50 -8.43
C LEU A 201 4.21 16.47 -9.41
N GLN A 202 4.37 15.20 -9.01
CA GLN A 202 4.93 14.11 -9.83
C GLN A 202 6.28 14.46 -10.48
N GLN A 203 7.11 15.20 -9.74
CA GLN A 203 8.39 15.72 -10.22
C GLN A 203 9.57 14.78 -9.90
N GLY A 204 9.34 13.72 -9.13
CA GLY A 204 10.36 12.75 -8.75
C GLY A 204 11.26 13.20 -7.60
N PHE A 205 10.89 14.27 -6.88
CA PHE A 205 11.54 14.69 -5.64
C PHE A 205 10.54 15.26 -4.63
N VAL A 206 10.76 14.99 -3.35
CA VAL A 206 9.87 15.32 -2.23
C VAL A 206 10.69 15.89 -1.08
N ASN A 207 10.14 16.88 -0.37
CA ASN A 207 10.67 17.35 0.90
C ASN A 207 9.95 16.62 2.04
N PHE A 208 10.70 16.00 2.94
CA PHE A 208 10.15 15.32 4.10
C PHE A 208 10.44 16.09 5.38
N ILE A 209 9.45 16.16 6.27
CA ILE A 209 9.70 16.47 7.68
C ILE A 209 10.36 15.25 8.30
N TYR A 210 11.33 15.47 9.19
CA TYR A 210 12.12 14.38 9.78
C TYR A 210 11.27 13.28 10.43
N ASP A 211 10.31 13.67 11.25
CA ASP A 211 9.42 12.74 11.96
C ASP A 211 8.54 11.94 10.99
N ASP A 212 8.00 12.62 9.97
CA ASP A 212 7.19 12.02 8.91
C ASP A 212 7.99 11.00 8.07
N PHE A 213 9.26 11.31 7.78
CA PHE A 213 10.18 10.39 7.13
C PHE A 213 10.42 9.14 7.99
N LEU A 214 10.67 9.31 9.29
CA LEU A 214 10.87 8.19 10.20
C LEU A 214 9.62 7.33 10.32
N GLN A 215 8.45 7.94 10.55
CA GLN A 215 7.19 7.22 10.66
C GLN A 215 6.92 6.39 9.41
N GLY A 216 7.12 6.96 8.22
CA GLY A 216 6.92 6.25 6.96
C GLY A 216 7.90 5.12 6.70
N THR A 217 9.18 5.33 7.02
CA THR A 217 10.24 4.36 6.68
C THR A 217 10.44 3.27 7.72
N MET A 218 10.11 3.52 8.98
CA MET A 218 10.26 2.58 10.09
C MET A 218 9.02 1.72 10.31
N ALA A 219 7.85 2.15 9.83
CA ALA A 219 6.64 1.33 9.85
C ALA A 219 6.78 0.08 8.95
N ILE A 220 7.60 0.15 7.91
CA ILE A 220 7.84 -0.89 6.89
C ILE A 220 9.21 -1.53 7.10
#